data_AF-A0A6J0V4K2-F1
#
_entry.id   AF-A0A6J0V4K2-F1
#
_cell.length_a   1.000
_cell.length_b   1.000
_cell.length_c   1.000
_cell.angle_alpha   90.00
_cell.angle_beta   90.00
_cell.angle_gamma   90.00
#
_symmetry.space_group_name_H-M   'P 1'
#
loop_
_entity.id
_entity.type
_entity.pdbx_description
1 polymer ?
#
loop_
_entity_poly.entity_id
_entity_poly.type
_entity_poly.pdbx_seq_one_letter_code
_entity_poly.pdbx_strand_id
1 'polypeptide(L)'
;MLEGEQEEERKRDLEKKEKKEKEKLLQQKREIDSKLFGDADEFPLTHILEPFTQYYLQAEYSVSSLIQIRHEWDRYLVPADHPEGHFIPPGWVLPSPPSNDVWATAVK
;
A
#
# COMPACT_ATOMS: atom_id res chain seq x y z
N MET A 1 50.92 -1.92 -36.40
CA MET A 1 49.68 -1.35 -35.84
C MET A 1 48.81 -2.49 -35.30
N LEU A 2 49.24 -3.16 -34.23
CA LEU A 2 48.54 -4.33 -33.64
C LEU A 2 48.14 -4.09 -32.18
N GLU A 3 48.85 -3.22 -31.46
CA GLU A 3 48.59 -2.94 -30.05
C GLU A 3 47.21 -2.27 -29.82
N GLY A 4 46.76 -1.42 -30.74
CA GLY A 4 45.46 -0.74 -30.63
C GLY A 4 44.24 -1.66 -30.79
N GLU A 5 44.35 -2.72 -31.59
CA GLU A 5 43.25 -3.70 -31.75
C GLU A 5 43.11 -4.59 -30.51
N GLN A 6 44.24 -4.98 -29.91
CA GLN A 6 44.27 -5.79 -28.69
C GLN A 6 43.76 -5.02 -27.47
N GLU A 7 44.03 -3.72 -27.40
CA GLU A 7 43.56 -2.85 -26.32
C GLU A 7 42.07 -2.55 -26.43
N GLU A 8 41.54 -2.36 -27.65
CA GLU A 8 40.09 -2.26 -27.90
C GLU A 8 39.33 -3.54 -27.55
N GLU A 9 39.90 -4.71 -27.85
CA GLU A 9 39.29 -6.00 -27.55
C GLU A 9 39.19 -6.22 -26.03
N ARG A 10 40.27 -5.90 -25.29
CA ARG A 10 40.27 -5.95 -23.81
C ARG A 10 39.26 -5.00 -23.21
N LYS A 11 39.10 -3.80 -23.77
CA LYS A 11 38.11 -2.82 -23.30
C LYS A 11 36.68 -3.33 -23.49
N ARG A 12 36.37 -3.90 -24.68
CA ARG A 12 35.05 -4.49 -24.96
C ARG A 12 34.72 -5.68 -24.05
N ASP A 13 35.71 -6.49 -23.69
CA ASP A 13 35.51 -7.63 -22.80
C ASP A 13 35.24 -7.20 -21.35
N LEU A 14 35.89 -6.13 -20.88
CA LEU A 14 35.63 -5.54 -19.57
C LEU A 14 34.21 -4.95 -19.50
N GLU A 15 33.80 -4.18 -20.52
CA GLU A 15 32.45 -3.61 -20.59
C GLU A 15 31.36 -4.69 -20.62
N LYS A 16 31.59 -5.80 -21.33
CA LYS A 16 30.68 -6.96 -21.33
C LYS A 16 30.58 -7.61 -19.95
N LYS A 17 31.69 -7.75 -19.23
CA LYS A 17 31.70 -8.31 -17.87
C LYS A 17 30.94 -7.42 -16.90
N GLU A 18 31.20 -6.11 -16.92
CA GLU A 18 30.50 -5.15 -16.05
C GLU A 18 28.98 -5.14 -16.32
N LYS A 19 28.57 -5.18 -17.59
CA LYS A 19 27.16 -5.25 -17.95
C LYS A 19 26.50 -6.51 -17.38
N LYS A 20 27.18 -7.65 -17.49
CA LYS A 20 26.70 -8.94 -16.98
C LYS A 20 26.61 -8.97 -15.45
N GLU A 21 27.56 -8.36 -14.75
CA GLU A 21 27.51 -8.23 -13.29
C GLU A 21 26.37 -7.32 -12.83
N LYS A 22 26.16 -6.17 -13.49
CA LYS A 22 25.02 -5.28 -13.22
C LYS A 22 23.69 -5.99 -13.43
N GLU A 23 23.56 -6.74 -14.51
CA GLU A 23 22.36 -7.51 -14.81
C GLU A 23 22.10 -8.59 -13.74
N LYS A 24 23.15 -9.28 -13.28
CA LYS A 24 23.05 -10.28 -12.20
C LYS A 24 22.61 -9.65 -10.88
N LEU A 25 23.15 -8.49 -10.52
CA LEU A 25 22.74 -7.73 -9.33
C LEU A 25 21.28 -7.28 -9.44
N LEU A 26 20.86 -6.79 -10.60
CA LEU A 26 19.48 -6.38 -10.84
C LEU A 26 18.52 -7.58 -10.75
N GLN A 27 18.94 -8.75 -11.25
CA GLN A 27 18.16 -9.98 -11.15
C GLN A 27 18.04 -10.44 -9.69
N GLN A 28 19.13 -10.45 -8.93
CA GLN A 28 19.10 -10.77 -7.50
C GLN A 28 18.21 -9.82 -6.72
N LYS A 29 18.27 -8.51 -7.02
CA LYS A 29 17.37 -7.53 -6.42
C LYS A 29 15.91 -7.88 -6.71
N ARG A 30 15.56 -8.15 -7.98
CA ARG A 30 14.19 -8.54 -8.37
C ARG A 30 13.73 -9.81 -7.64
N GLU A 31 14.59 -10.81 -7.50
CA GLU A 31 14.28 -12.03 -6.75
C GLU A 31 14.07 -11.78 -5.25
N ILE A 32 14.87 -10.88 -4.64
CA ILE A 32 14.70 -10.49 -3.23
C ILE A 32 13.38 -9.73 -3.06
N ASP A 33 13.11 -8.75 -3.93
CA ASP A 33 11.88 -7.95 -3.87
C ASP A 33 10.63 -8.84 -4.05
N SER A 34 10.66 -9.79 -5.00
CA SER A 34 9.58 -10.79 -5.19
C SER A 34 9.37 -11.66 -3.95
N LYS A 35 10.44 -12.15 -3.31
CA LYS A 35 10.32 -12.96 -2.08
C LYS A 35 9.82 -12.17 -0.87
N LEU A 36 10.12 -10.88 -0.79
CA LEU A 36 9.72 -10.02 0.32
C LEU A 36 8.31 -9.44 0.16
N PHE A 37 7.92 -9.08 -1.06
CA PHE A 37 6.72 -8.30 -1.34
C PHE A 37 5.73 -9.00 -2.27
N GLY A 38 6.05 -10.19 -2.76
CA GLY A 38 5.28 -10.92 -3.76
C GLY A 38 5.57 -10.45 -5.20
N ASP A 39 5.08 -11.20 -6.18
CA ASP A 39 5.21 -10.83 -7.59
C ASP A 39 4.27 -9.67 -7.93
N ALA A 40 4.85 -8.54 -8.33
CA ALA A 40 4.11 -7.34 -8.71
C ALA A 40 3.13 -7.57 -9.88
N ASP A 41 3.41 -8.57 -10.72
CA ASP A 41 2.58 -8.98 -11.86
C ASP A 41 1.42 -9.91 -11.46
N GLU A 42 1.52 -10.65 -10.35
CA GLU A 42 0.46 -11.54 -9.85
C GLU A 42 -0.58 -10.78 -9.02
N PHE A 43 -0.15 -9.80 -8.25
CA PHE A 43 -1.01 -8.92 -7.47
C PHE A 43 -0.53 -7.49 -7.60
N PRO A 44 -0.99 -6.73 -8.60
CA PRO A 44 -0.72 -5.31 -8.61
C PRO A 44 -1.35 -4.74 -7.33
N LEU A 45 -0.52 -4.31 -6.38
CA LEU A 45 -0.94 -3.77 -5.06
C LEU A 45 -2.00 -2.67 -5.22
N THR A 46 -2.01 -2.01 -6.38
CA THR A 46 -3.05 -1.08 -6.82
C THR A 46 -4.45 -1.68 -6.77
N HIS A 47 -4.65 -2.94 -7.16
CA HIS A 47 -5.95 -3.62 -7.13
C HIS A 47 -6.42 -3.97 -5.71
N ILE A 48 -5.49 -4.26 -4.79
CA ILE A 48 -5.85 -4.50 -3.36
C ILE A 48 -6.30 -3.19 -2.70
N LEU A 49 -5.65 -2.08 -3.03
CA LEU A 49 -5.96 -0.76 -2.50
C LEU A 49 -7.10 -0.05 -3.25
N GLU A 50 -7.51 -0.57 -4.40
CA GLU A 50 -8.52 0.03 -5.26
C GLU A 50 -9.87 0.22 -4.53
N PRO A 51 -10.42 -0.76 -3.78
CA PRO A 51 -11.66 -0.57 -3.05
C PRO A 51 -11.58 0.56 -2.02
N PHE A 52 -10.43 0.70 -1.34
CA PHE A 52 -10.20 1.78 -0.37
C PHE A 52 -10.10 3.13 -1.07
N THR A 53 -9.37 3.18 -2.18
CA THR A 53 -9.24 4.38 -3.01
C THR A 53 -10.61 4.82 -3.51
N GLN A 54 -11.39 3.90 -4.05
CA GLN A 54 -12.76 4.16 -4.50
C GLN A 54 -13.65 4.63 -3.35
N TYR A 55 -13.55 4.03 -2.17
CA TYR A 55 -14.28 4.46 -0.98
C TYR A 55 -13.95 5.90 -0.57
N TYR A 56 -12.67 6.29 -0.53
CA TYR A 56 -12.29 7.64 -0.11
C TYR A 56 -12.56 8.71 -1.17
N LEU A 57 -12.49 8.35 -2.46
CA LEU A 57 -12.72 9.29 -3.56
C LEU A 57 -14.17 9.27 -4.09
N GLN A 58 -15.06 8.48 -3.51
CA GLN A 58 -16.44 8.31 -4.02
C GLN A 58 -17.19 9.64 -4.19
N ALA A 59 -16.91 10.65 -3.36
CA ALA A 59 -17.54 11.97 -3.43
C ALA A 59 -17.09 12.78 -4.66
N GLU A 60 -15.90 12.50 -5.19
CA GLU A 60 -15.37 13.16 -6.40
C GLU A 60 -16.03 12.64 -7.67
N TYR A 61 -16.48 11.39 -7.65
CA TYR A 61 -17.04 10.69 -8.81
C TYR A 61 -18.57 10.57 -8.77
N SER A 62 -19.23 10.90 -7.66
CA SER A 62 -20.68 10.75 -7.48
C SER A 62 -21.26 11.83 -6.56
N VAL A 63 -22.14 12.66 -7.12
CA VAL A 63 -22.88 13.67 -6.36
C VAL A 63 -23.78 13.02 -5.30
N SER A 64 -24.37 11.85 -5.60
CA SER A 64 -25.17 11.11 -4.62
C SER A 64 -24.31 10.66 -3.43
N SER A 65 -23.10 10.18 -3.69
CA SER A 65 -22.16 9.80 -2.63
C SER A 65 -21.71 11.01 -1.81
N LEU A 66 -21.44 12.15 -2.46
CA LEU A 66 -21.13 13.40 -1.78
C LEU A 66 -22.27 13.83 -0.84
N ILE A 67 -23.52 13.83 -1.32
CA ILE A 67 -24.70 14.19 -0.53
C ILE A 67 -24.89 13.23 0.64
N GLN A 68 -24.75 11.93 0.41
CA GLN A 68 -24.85 10.92 1.47
C GLN A 68 -23.79 11.13 2.56
N ILE A 69 -22.52 11.28 2.16
CA ILE A 69 -21.42 11.54 3.10
C ILE A 69 -21.72 12.79 3.92
N ARG A 70 -22.22 13.86 3.28
CA ARG A 70 -22.58 15.08 3.98
C ARG A 70 -23.70 14.84 5.00
N HIS A 71 -24.74 14.11 4.64
CA HIS A 71 -25.82 13.75 5.56
C HIS A 71 -25.30 12.93 6.75
N GLU A 72 -24.41 11.97 6.52
CA GLU A 72 -23.81 11.17 7.59
C GLU A 72 -23.01 12.04 8.58
N TRP A 73 -22.27 13.03 8.09
CA TRP A 73 -21.57 14.01 8.94
C TRP A 73 -22.54 14.91 9.70
N ASP A 74 -23.60 15.39 9.05
CA ASP A 74 -24.56 16.30 9.67
C ASP A 74 -25.29 15.65 10.86
N ARG A 75 -25.42 14.31 10.89
CA ARG A 75 -25.95 13.57 12.06
C ARG A 75 -25.14 13.77 13.33
N TYR A 76 -23.87 14.15 13.25
CA TYR A 76 -23.03 14.43 14.41
C TYR A 76 -23.06 15.91 14.85
N LEU A 77 -23.71 16.77 14.07
CA LEU A 77 -23.82 18.21 14.35
C LEU A 77 -25.16 18.60 14.98
N VAL A 78 -26.13 17.69 14.97
CA VAL A 78 -27.46 17.91 15.58
C VAL A 78 -27.42 17.76 17.10
N PRO A 79 -28.38 18.33 17.84
CA PRO A 79 -28.51 18.14 19.30
C PRO A 79 -28.73 16.67 19.71
N ALA A 80 -28.36 16.33 20.95
CA ALA A 80 -28.41 14.98 21.53
C ALA A 80 -29.80 14.31 21.49
N ASP A 81 -30.86 15.11 21.48
CA ASP A 81 -32.26 14.70 21.47
C ASP A 81 -32.83 14.53 20.04
N HIS A 82 -32.03 14.78 19.00
CA HIS A 82 -32.46 14.61 17.63
C HIS A 82 -32.58 13.11 17.26
N PRO A 83 -33.72 12.64 16.71
CA PRO A 83 -33.97 11.22 16.49
C PRO A 83 -33.02 10.57 15.47
N GLU A 84 -32.56 11.33 14.48
CA GLU A 84 -31.56 10.89 13.47
C GLU A 84 -30.12 11.23 13.89
N GLY A 85 -29.91 11.78 15.08
CA GLY A 85 -28.60 12.20 15.56
C GLY A 85 -27.72 10.99 15.91
N HIS A 86 -26.44 11.11 15.57
CA HIS A 86 -25.40 10.22 16.06
C HIS A 86 -24.45 11.01 16.93
N PHE A 87 -23.94 10.39 17.98
CA PHE A 87 -23.09 11.07 18.96
C PHE A 87 -21.88 10.22 19.24
N ILE A 88 -20.72 10.88 19.32
CA ILE A 88 -19.56 10.27 19.93
C ILE A 88 -19.91 10.07 21.42
N PRO A 89 -19.77 8.87 21.98
CA PRO A 89 -20.07 8.62 23.38
C PRO A 89 -19.34 9.64 24.27
N PRO A 90 -20.04 10.32 25.19
CA PRO A 90 -19.44 11.37 26.03
C PRO A 90 -18.46 10.82 27.08
N GLY A 91 -18.28 9.51 27.15
CA GLY A 91 -17.44 8.83 28.13
C GLY A 91 -16.49 7.81 27.49
N TRP A 92 -15.67 7.20 28.34
CA TRP A 92 -14.72 6.17 27.93
C TRP A 92 -15.45 4.97 27.31
N VAL A 93 -15.10 4.64 26.06
CA VAL A 93 -15.47 3.37 25.44
C VAL A 93 -14.50 2.32 25.95
N LEU A 94 -14.95 1.48 26.88
CA LEU A 94 -14.19 0.30 27.28
C LEU A 94 -14.34 -0.76 26.18
N PRO A 95 -13.23 -1.21 25.56
CA PRO A 95 -13.30 -2.24 24.54
C PRO A 95 -13.84 -3.54 25.14
N SER A 96 -14.56 -4.33 24.34
CA SER A 96 -14.89 -5.69 24.74
C SER A 96 -13.60 -6.49 24.96
N PRO A 97 -13.60 -7.48 25.87
CA PRO A 97 -12.49 -8.41 25.99
C PRO A 97 -12.10 -8.98 24.62
N PRO A 98 -10.80 -9.22 24.36
CA PRO A 98 -10.37 -9.83 23.11
C PRO A 98 -11.14 -11.13 22.87
N SER A 99 -11.63 -11.30 21.65
CA SER A 99 -12.42 -12.48 21.25
C SER A 99 -11.60 -13.78 21.21
N ASN A 100 -10.30 -13.70 21.47
CA ASN A 100 -9.36 -14.81 21.42
C ASN A 100 -8.41 -14.72 22.62
N ASP A 101 -8.31 -15.82 23.36
CA ASP A 101 -7.49 -15.92 24.58
C ASP A 101 -6.00 -15.70 24.32
N VAL A 102 -5.48 -16.15 23.16
CA VAL A 102 -4.09 -15.93 22.76
C VAL A 102 -3.84 -14.43 22.57
N TRP A 103 -4.73 -13.74 21.86
CA TRP A 103 -4.64 -12.29 21.70
C TRP A 103 -4.81 -11.56 23.03
N ALA A 104 -5.66 -12.05 23.93
CA ALA A 104 -5.82 -11.48 25.26
C ALA A 104 -4.53 -11.50 26.09
N THR A 105 -3.64 -12.46 25.87
CA THR A 105 -2.34 -12.48 26.55
C THR A 105 -1.39 -11.36 26.09
N ALA A 106 -1.58 -10.81 24.89
CA ALA A 106 -0.71 -9.78 24.31
C ALA A 106 -1.08 -8.34 24.72
N VAL A 107 -2.26 -8.13 25.32
CA VAL A 107 -2.80 -6.81 25.71
C VAL A 107 -2.61 -6.54 27.21
N LYS A 108 -1.60 -7.17 27.84
CA LYS A 108 -1.30 -7.00 29.28
C LYS A 108 -0.32 -5.86 29.55
#